data_AF-A0A0S7YX59-F1
#
_entry.id   AF-A0A0S7YX59-F1
#
_cell.length_a   1.000
_cell.length_b   1.000
_cell.length_c   1.000
_cell.angle_alpha   90.00
_cell.angle_beta   90.00
_cell.angle_gamma   90.00
#
_symmetry.space_group_name_H-M   'P 1'
#
loop_
_entity.id
_entity.type
_entity.pdbx_description
1 polymer ?
#
loop_
_entity_poly.entity_id
_entity_poly.type
_entity_poly.pdbx_seq_one_letter_code
_entity_poly.pdbx_strand_id
1 'polypeptide(L)'
;MTKARETKGPDDIGCLEAIESLYAYLDGEIGDPESRAAFEEHLGHCRSCFSRLELERRLAEHARKAARSSAPQALRSRLKGLLEKI
;
A
#
# COMPACT_ATOMS: atom_id res chain seq x y z
N MET A 1 5.32 27.47 9.24
CA MET A 1 4.31 26.89 10.14
C MET A 1 2.99 26.77 9.40
N THR A 2 2.69 25.62 8.80
CA THR A 2 1.39 25.38 8.15
C THR A 2 0.81 24.12 8.76
N LYS A 3 -0.04 24.28 9.79
CA LYS A 3 -0.87 23.21 10.33
C LYS A 3 -1.77 22.71 9.20
N ALA A 4 -1.56 21.48 8.75
CA ALA A 4 -2.59 20.75 8.01
C ALA A 4 -3.81 20.67 8.95
N ARG A 5 -4.91 21.33 8.57
CA ARG A 5 -6.15 21.34 9.34
C ARG A 5 -6.68 19.91 9.38
N GLU A 6 -6.81 19.38 10.59
CA GLU A 6 -7.54 18.17 10.90
C GLU A 6 -8.99 18.34 10.45
N THR A 7 -9.38 17.66 9.38
CA THR A 7 -10.79 17.49 9.00
C THR A 7 -11.28 16.17 9.58
N LYS A 8 -11.57 16.17 10.89
CA LYS A 8 -12.22 15.03 11.54
C LYS A 8 -13.72 15.11 11.24
N GLY A 9 -14.20 14.29 10.31
CA GLY A 9 -15.61 13.88 10.29
C GLY A 9 -15.89 12.97 11.50
N PRO A 10 -17.14 12.87 11.98
CA PRO A 10 -17.47 12.05 13.15
C PRO A 10 -17.17 10.56 12.96
N ASP A 11 -17.10 10.08 11.71
CA ASP A 11 -16.95 8.67 11.33
C ASP A 11 -15.64 8.37 10.55
N ASP A 12 -14.73 9.35 10.46
CA ASP A 12 -13.43 9.24 9.76
C ASP A 12 -12.29 8.90 10.74
N ILE A 13 -11.43 7.93 10.38
CA ILE A 13 -10.24 7.48 11.14
C ILE A 13 -9.23 8.62 11.38
N GLY A 14 -9.29 9.69 10.60
CA GLY A 14 -8.45 10.86 10.77
C GLY A 14 -6.99 10.64 10.34
N CYS A 15 -6.21 11.72 10.30
CA CYS A 15 -4.89 11.71 9.65
C CYS A 15 -3.86 10.82 10.36
N LEU A 16 -3.90 10.72 11.69
CA LEU A 16 -2.92 9.94 12.45
C LEU A 16 -3.10 8.44 12.19
N GLU A 17 -4.32 7.94 12.32
CA GLU A 17 -4.66 6.54 12.06
C GLU A 17 -4.44 6.19 10.58
N ALA A 18 -4.83 7.07 9.65
CA ALA A 18 -4.52 6.89 8.23
C ALA A 18 -3.01 6.87 7.93
N ILE A 19 -2.16 7.49 8.75
CA ILE A 19 -0.70 7.39 8.59
C ILE A 19 -0.19 6.06 9.13
N GLU A 20 -0.73 5.59 10.25
CA GLU A 20 -0.36 4.32 10.88
C GLU A 20 -0.77 3.11 10.02
N SER A 21 -1.93 3.17 9.38
CA SER A 21 -2.43 2.11 8.49
C SER A 21 -1.86 2.16 7.06
N LEU A 22 -1.05 3.16 6.72
CA LEU A 22 -0.63 3.42 5.33
C LEU A 22 0.09 2.24 4.68
N TYR A 23 1.06 1.65 5.37
CA TYR A 23 1.84 0.53 4.82
C TYR A 23 1.02 -0.76 4.79
N ALA A 24 0.21 -1.01 5.82
CA ALA A 24 -0.74 -2.13 5.81
C ALA A 24 -1.70 -2.04 4.60
N TYR A 25 -2.16 -0.83 4.25
CA TYR A 25 -2.94 -0.62 3.03
C TYR A 25 -2.14 -0.92 1.76
N LEU A 26 -0.91 -0.41 1.65
CA LEU A 26 -0.05 -0.61 0.47
C LEU A 26 0.30 -2.09 0.24
N ASP A 27 0.49 -2.86 1.30
CA ASP A 27 0.85 -4.27 1.26
C ASP A 27 -0.39 -5.20 1.16
N GLY A 28 -1.60 -4.64 1.30
CA GLY A 28 -2.86 -5.40 1.25
C GLY A 28 -3.16 -6.16 2.54
N GLU A 29 -2.61 -5.71 3.67
CA GLU A 29 -2.71 -6.33 4.99
C GLU A 29 -3.88 -5.79 5.84
N ILE A 30 -4.67 -4.86 5.31
CA ILE A 30 -5.95 -4.47 5.95
C ILE A 30 -6.98 -5.57 5.65
N GLY A 31 -7.07 -6.53 6.57
CA GLY A 31 -7.96 -7.69 6.45
C GLY A 31 -9.44 -7.36 6.70
N ASP A 32 -9.71 -6.32 7.49
CA ASP A 32 -11.07 -5.87 7.80
C ASP A 32 -11.61 -4.94 6.70
N PRO A 33 -12.73 -5.29 6.01
CA PRO A 33 -13.28 -4.47 4.93
C PRO A 33 -13.74 -3.08 5.38
N GLU A 34 -14.29 -2.96 6.60
CA GLU A 34 -14.77 -1.68 7.13
C GLU A 34 -13.59 -0.72 7.38
N SER A 35 -12.53 -1.22 8.02
CA SER A 35 -11.28 -0.47 8.24
C SER A 35 -10.65 0.00 6.93
N ARG A 36 -10.69 -0.85 5.90
CA ARG A 36 -10.19 -0.47 4.56
C ARG A 36 -11.07 0.60 3.92
N ALA A 37 -12.39 0.48 4.02
CA ALA A 37 -13.32 1.48 3.48
C ALA A 37 -13.15 2.84 4.17
N ALA A 38 -12.99 2.87 5.51
CA ALA A 38 -12.76 4.09 6.26
C ALA A 38 -11.43 4.77 5.87
N PHE A 39 -10.38 3.98 5.64
CA PHE A 39 -9.12 4.48 5.10
C PHE A 39 -9.27 5.09 3.70
N GLU A 40 -9.98 4.40 2.80
CA GLU A 40 -10.25 4.89 1.44
C GLU A 40 -11.13 6.16 1.45
N GLU A 41 -12.09 6.25 2.35
CA GLU A 41 -12.91 7.44 2.58
C GLU A 41 -12.03 8.62 3.03
N HIS A 42 -11.14 8.42 4.01
CA HIS A 42 -10.20 9.43 4.48
C HIS A 42 -9.37 10.01 3.33
N LEU A 43 -8.83 9.14 2.47
CA LEU A 43 -8.06 9.55 1.30
C LEU A 43 -8.88 10.32 0.27
N GLY A 44 -10.19 10.07 0.20
CA GLY A 44 -11.12 10.75 -0.68
C GLY A 44 -11.24 12.25 -0.39
N HIS A 45 -11.08 12.67 0.87
CA HIS A 45 -11.21 14.07 1.27
C HIS A 45 -9.90 14.71 1.78
N CYS A 46 -8.93 13.92 2.25
CA CYS A 46 -7.67 14.41 2.80
C CYS A 46 -6.54 14.44 1.76
N ARG A 47 -6.35 15.59 1.10
CA ARG A 47 -5.30 15.76 0.08
C ARG A 47 -3.88 15.46 0.60
N SER A 48 -3.57 15.74 1.86
CA SER A 48 -2.24 15.46 2.43
C SER A 48 -1.97 13.96 2.57
N CYS A 49 -2.94 13.19 3.07
CA CYS A 49 -2.82 11.75 3.19
C CYS A 49 -2.80 11.08 1.81
N PHE A 50 -3.64 11.53 0.88
CA PHE A 50 -3.60 11.08 -0.51
C PHE A 50 -2.23 11.30 -1.17
N SER A 51 -1.68 12.51 -1.05
CA SER A 51 -0.38 12.85 -1.64
C SER A 51 0.75 12.00 -1.06
N ARG A 52 0.68 11.68 0.24
CA ARG A 52 1.65 10.81 0.90
C ARG A 52 1.53 9.38 0.41
N LEU A 53 0.32 8.82 0.34
CA LEU A 53 0.10 7.47 -0.20
C LEU A 53 0.67 7.33 -1.61
N GLU A 54 0.40 8.29 -2.49
CA GLU A 54 0.90 8.27 -3.85
C GLU A 54 2.44 8.32 -3.93
N LEU A 55 3.08 9.09 -3.07
CA LEU A 55 4.53 9.12 -2.96
C LEU A 55 5.08 7.74 -2.56
N GLU A 56 4.56 7.17 -1.47
CA GLU A 56 4.99 5.87 -0.95
C GLU A 56 4.76 4.75 -1.97
N ARG A 57 3.60 4.75 -2.66
CA ARG A 57 3.29 3.81 -3.74
C ARG A 57 4.33 3.86 -4.87
N ARG A 58 4.68 5.07 -5.33
CA ARG A 58 5.68 5.27 -6.40
C ARG A 58 7.08 4.86 -5.93
N LEU A 59 7.44 5.17 -4.69
CA LEU A 59 8.71 4.76 -4.10
C LEU A 59 8.82 3.23 -4.03
N ALA A 60 7.78 2.55 -3.56
CA ALA A 60 7.71 1.09 -3.52
C ALA A 60 7.80 0.48 -4.93
N GLU A 61 7.13 1.07 -5.93
CA GLU A 61 7.25 0.64 -7.32
C GLU A 61 8.67 0.77 -7.86
N HIS A 62 9.34 1.91 -7.61
CA HIS A 62 10.72 2.12 -8.00
C HIS A 62 11.67 1.12 -7.31
N ALA A 63 11.51 0.89 -6.01
CA ALA A 63 12.30 -0.10 -5.28
C ALA A 63 12.12 -1.51 -5.87
N ARG A 64 10.87 -1.92 -6.16
CA ARG A 64 10.59 -3.21 -6.80
C ARG A 64 11.23 -3.32 -8.18
N LYS A 65 11.24 -2.26 -8.98
CA LYS A 65 11.90 -2.26 -10.30
C LYS A 65 13.41 -2.40 -10.17
N ALA A 66 14.03 -1.68 -9.25
CA ALA A 66 15.47 -1.75 -8.99
C ALA A 66 15.90 -3.14 -8.48
N ALA A 67 15.06 -3.78 -7.66
CA ALA A 67 15.32 -5.11 -7.09
C ALA A 67 15.11 -6.28 -8.08
N ARG A 68 14.66 -6.03 -9.33
CA ARG A 68 14.45 -7.10 -10.32
C ARG A 68 15.79 -7.65 -10.82
N SER A 69 16.27 -8.71 -10.16
CA SER A 69 17.22 -9.64 -10.75
C SER A 69 16.47 -10.78 -11.44
N SER A 70 16.97 -11.22 -12.61
CA SER A 70 16.40 -12.41 -13.24
C SER A 70 16.75 -13.64 -12.41
N ALA A 71 15.73 -14.40 -12.00
CA ALA A 71 15.93 -15.72 -11.39
C ALA A 71 16.80 -16.60 -12.32
N PRO A 72 17.79 -17.34 -11.77
CA PRO A 72 18.63 -18.23 -12.56
C PRO A 72 17.82 -19.22 -13.40
N GLN A 73 18.28 -19.51 -14.61
CA GLN A 73 17.57 -20.39 -15.54
C GLN A 73 17.32 -21.78 -14.94
N ALA A 74 18.28 -22.32 -14.18
CA ALA A 74 18.15 -23.61 -13.50
C ALA A 74 16.95 -23.64 -12.53
N LEU A 75 16.73 -22.56 -11.76
CA LEU A 75 15.60 -22.46 -10.85
C LEU A 75 14.27 -22.40 -11.61
N ARG A 76 14.21 -21.63 -12.70
CA ARG A 76 13.02 -21.56 -13.56
C ARG A 76 12.66 -22.91 -14.17
N SER A 77 13.65 -23.66 -14.67
CA SER A 77 13.43 -25.00 -15.23
C SER A 77 12.92 -25.98 -14.17
N ARG A 78 13.49 -25.95 -12.96
CA ARG A 78 13.02 -26.79 -11.84
C ARG A 78 11.57 -26.49 -11.46
N LEU A 79 11.19 -25.21 -11.39
CA LEU A 79 9.81 -24.81 -11.08
C LEU A 79 8.81 -25.27 -12.15
N LYS A 80 9.14 -25.11 -13.43
CA LYS A 80 8.29 -25.60 -14.53
C LYS A 80 8.03 -27.10 -14.42
N GLY A 81 9.07 -27.90 -14.19
CA GLY A 81 8.92 -29.35 -14.06
C GLY A 81 8.15 -29.80 -12.81
N LEU A 82 7.96 -28.94 -11.80
CA LEU A 82 7.07 -29.22 -10.67
C LEU A 82 5.61 -28.89 -11.00
N LEU A 83 5.36 -27.78 -11.70
CA LEU A 83 4.02 -27.36 -12.09
C LEU A 83 3.39 -28.33 -13.10
N GLU A 84 4.18 -28.92 -13.99
CA GLU A 84 3.71 -29.91 -14.99
C GLU A 84 3.29 -31.26 -14.36
N LYS A 85 3.57 -31.49 -13.08
CA LYS A 85 3.26 -32.75 -12.36
C LYS A 85 2.02 -32.64 -11.47
N ILE A 86 1.40 -31.48 -11.43
CA ILE A 86 0.16 -31.18 -10.69
C ILE A 86 -0.97 -31.16 -11.70
#